data_AF-X0UBS5-F1
#
_entry.id   AF-X0UBS5-F1
#
_cell.length_a   1.000
_cell.length_b   1.000
_cell.length_c   1.000
_cell.angle_alpha   90.00
_cell.angle_beta   90.00
_cell.angle_gamma   90.00
#
_symmetry.space_group_name_H-M   'P 1'
#
loop_
_entity.id
_entity.type
_entity.pdbx_description
1 polymer ?
#
loop_
_entity_poly.entity_id
_entity_poly.type
_entity_poly.pdbx_seq_one_letter_code
_entity_poly.pdbx_strand_id
1 'polypeptide(L)'
;MIVYTPFEIYWSIRDLWYDRWLGLSFKYLEEVDVKISISNGFLSATLIKHKNLDRVKSRDSIIVICHGFSDTKETLQYYYYPLALQGYVILVYDARGTGESKKSGKRGNFLKRIEDFDYIVKWIKSNK
;
A
#
# COMPACT_ATOMS: atom_id res chain seq x y z
N MET A 1 4.15 20.92 -26.83
CA MET A 1 5.54 21.11 -26.40
C MET A 1 6.13 19.73 -26.14
N ILE A 2 6.98 19.23 -27.04
CA ILE A 2 7.66 17.94 -26.88
C ILE A 2 9.01 18.26 -26.24
N VAL A 3 9.18 17.90 -24.98
CA VAL A 3 10.46 18.05 -24.27
C VAL A 3 11.27 16.78 -24.57
N TYR A 4 12.30 16.91 -25.41
CA TYR A 4 13.32 15.88 -25.59
C TYR A 4 14.28 15.93 -24.40
N THR A 5 13.91 15.30 -23.28
CA THR A 5 14.90 14.92 -22.28
C THR A 5 15.68 13.73 -22.84
N PRO A 6 17.03 13.77 -22.88
CA PRO A 6 17.85 12.60 -23.15
C PRO A 6 17.35 11.41 -22.32
N PHE A 7 17.32 10.24 -22.95
CA PHE A 7 16.70 9.04 -22.37
C PHE A 7 17.31 8.73 -21.00
N GLU A 8 18.61 8.94 -20.84
CA GLU A 8 19.38 8.78 -19.61
C GLU A 8 18.84 9.64 -18.46
N ILE A 9 18.50 10.90 -18.73
CA ILE A 9 17.96 11.82 -17.69
C ILE A 9 16.62 11.32 -17.16
N TYR A 10 15.77 10.77 -18.03
CA TYR A 10 14.50 10.19 -17.61
C TYR A 10 14.70 9.02 -16.64
N TRP A 11 15.63 8.10 -16.95
CA TRP A 11 15.94 6.98 -16.06
C TRP A 11 16.54 7.46 -14.73
N SER A 12 17.44 8.43 -14.75
CA SER A 12 17.99 8.99 -13.51
C SER A 12 16.92 9.65 -12.63
N ILE A 13 16.00 10.44 -13.20
CA ILE A 13 14.89 11.05 -12.44
C ILE A 13 13.96 9.97 -11.90
N ARG A 14 13.66 8.96 -12.70
CA ARG A 14 12.81 7.84 -12.31
C ARG A 14 13.43 7.05 -11.16
N ASP A 15 14.72 6.74 -11.24
CA ASP A 15 15.44 6.00 -10.21
C ASP A 15 15.50 6.83 -8.93
N LEU A 16 15.82 8.12 -9.03
CA LEU A 16 15.73 9.06 -7.90
C LEU A 16 14.32 9.12 -7.30
N TRP A 17 13.27 9.06 -8.12
CA TRP A 17 11.89 8.99 -7.63
C TRP A 17 11.61 7.70 -6.87
N TYR A 18 12.07 6.54 -7.36
CA TYR A 18 11.87 5.27 -6.67
C TYR A 18 12.71 5.17 -5.38
N ASP A 19 13.92 5.73 -5.38
CA ASP A 19 14.86 5.73 -4.26
C ASP A 19 14.66 6.93 -3.31
N ARG A 20 13.60 7.72 -3.52
CA ARG A 20 13.37 8.98 -2.80
C ARG A 20 13.26 8.81 -1.28
N TRP A 21 12.90 7.63 -0.80
CA TRP A 21 12.74 7.33 0.61
C TRP A 21 13.51 6.07 1.00
N LEU A 22 14.28 6.16 2.08
CA LEU A 22 14.76 4.97 2.76
C LEU A 22 13.58 4.22 3.38
N GLY A 23 13.66 2.89 3.36
CA GLY A 23 12.70 2.05 4.07
C GLY A 23 12.66 2.43 5.55
N LEU A 24 11.48 2.77 6.05
CA LEU A 24 11.28 3.13 7.44
C LEU A 24 10.89 1.88 8.24
N SER A 25 11.32 1.81 9.51
CA SER A 25 10.88 0.78 10.44
C SER A 25 10.75 1.37 11.84
N PHE A 26 9.74 0.94 12.58
CA PHE A 26 9.46 1.45 13.93
C PHE A 26 9.28 0.31 14.92
N LYS A 27 10.07 0.32 16.00
CA LYS A 27 10.00 -0.70 17.07
C LYS A 27 8.60 -0.83 17.70
N TYR A 28 7.80 0.25 17.67
CA TYR A 28 6.47 0.31 18.28
C TYR A 28 5.35 -0.18 17.37
N LEU A 29 5.64 -0.44 16.10
CA LEU A 29 4.68 -0.94 15.15
C LEU A 29 4.88 -2.44 14.95
N GLU A 30 3.78 -3.14 14.76
CA GLU A 30 3.71 -4.53 14.33
C GLU A 30 3.16 -4.54 12.91
N GLU A 31 3.86 -5.25 12.02
CA GLU A 31 3.52 -5.38 10.61
C GLU A 31 3.27 -6.85 10.31
N VAL A 32 2.13 -7.14 9.69
CA VAL A 32 1.72 -8.48 9.33
C VAL A 32 1.30 -8.49 7.87
N ASP A 33 2.05 -9.24 7.06
CA ASP A 33 1.70 -9.41 5.66
C ASP A 33 0.48 -10.33 5.52
N VAL A 34 -0.48 -9.89 4.72
CA VAL A 34 -1.75 -10.56 4.46
C VAL A 34 -2.00 -10.64 2.97
N LYS A 35 -2.65 -11.73 2.56
CA LYS A 35 -3.08 -11.92 1.17
C LYS A 35 -4.59 -11.83 1.10
N ILE A 36 -5.07 -10.90 0.28
CA ILE A 36 -6.51 -10.67 0.07
C ILE A 36 -6.90 -11.34 -1.24
N SER A 37 -7.68 -12.42 -1.16
CA SER A 37 -8.19 -13.11 -2.33
C SER A 37 -9.15 -12.22 -3.12
N ILE A 38 -8.93 -12.11 -4.42
CA ILE A 38 -9.78 -11.41 -5.37
C ILE A 38 -10.22 -12.38 -6.48
N SER A 39 -11.06 -11.91 -7.41
CA SER A 39 -11.63 -12.76 -8.47
C SER A 39 -10.60 -13.60 -9.22
N ASN A 40 -9.43 -13.02 -9.55
CA ASN A 40 -8.37 -13.65 -10.34
C ASN A 40 -6.99 -13.47 -9.66
N GLY A 41 -6.84 -13.99 -8.45
CA GLY A 41 -5.56 -14.00 -7.73
C GLY A 41 -5.67 -13.43 -6.33
N PHE A 42 -4.60 -12.80 -5.86
CA PHE A 42 -4.54 -12.16 -4.55
C PHE A 42 -3.88 -10.79 -4.63
N LEU A 43 -4.26 -9.90 -3.73
CA LEU A 43 -3.52 -8.67 -3.47
C LEU A 43 -2.59 -8.91 -2.28
N SER A 44 -1.33 -8.50 -2.42
CA SER A 44 -0.39 -8.41 -1.30
C SER A 44 -0.71 -7.15 -0.51
N ALA A 45 -0.95 -7.30 0.78
CA ALA A 45 -1.23 -6.22 1.70
C ALA A 45 -0.45 -6.41 3.00
N THR A 46 -0.26 -5.33 3.73
CA THR A 46 0.38 -5.33 5.05
C THR A 46 -0.54 -4.63 6.03
N LEU A 47 -0.89 -5.35 7.08
CA LEU A 47 -1.64 -4.83 8.22
C LEU A 47 -0.65 -4.29 9.24
N ILE A 48 -0.79 -3.02 9.58
CA ILE A 48 0.14 -2.30 10.45
C ILE A 48 -0.65 -1.76 11.63
N LYS A 49 -0.20 -2.07 12.84
CA LYS A 49 -0.84 -1.59 14.07
C LYS A 49 0.20 -1.25 15.13
N HIS A 50 -0.18 -0.37 16.04
CA HIS A 50 0.67 -0.06 17.19
C HIS A 50 0.66 -1.24 18.18
N LYS A 51 1.81 -1.59 18.76
CA LYS A 51 1.94 -2.70 19.73
C LYS A 51 1.14 -2.48 21.02
N ASN A 52 0.99 -1.21 21.43
CA ASN A 52 0.07 -0.84 22.51
C ASN A 52 -1.38 -0.94 22.02
N LEU A 53 -2.08 -1.99 22.47
CA LEU A 53 -3.46 -2.30 22.09
C LEU A 53 -4.49 -1.29 22.62
N ASP A 54 -4.22 -0.60 23.72
CA ASP A 54 -5.15 0.40 24.27
C ASP A 54 -5.26 1.61 23.35
N ARG A 55 -4.12 2.02 22.75
CA ARG A 55 -4.11 3.05 21.71
C ARG A 55 -4.91 2.63 20.49
N VAL A 56 -4.76 1.38 20.06
CA VAL A 56 -5.50 0.83 18.92
C VAL A 56 -7.00 0.82 19.20
N LYS A 57 -7.40 0.31 20.37
CA LYS A 57 -8.80 0.29 20.82
C LYS A 57 -9.40 1.69 20.95
N SER A 58 -8.61 2.68 21.38
CA SER A 58 -9.08 4.06 21.50
C SER A 58 -9.48 4.71 20.16
N ARG A 59 -8.93 4.23 19.03
CA ARG A 59 -9.26 4.73 17.69
C ARG A 59 -10.36 3.92 17.02
N ASP A 60 -10.41 2.61 17.25
CA ASP A 60 -11.37 1.65 16.67
C ASP A 60 -11.64 1.89 15.17
N SER A 61 -10.57 2.16 14.41
CA SER A 61 -10.66 2.52 12.99
C SER A 61 -9.55 1.87 12.20
N ILE A 62 -9.89 1.40 11.00
CA ILE A 62 -8.95 0.88 10.01
C ILE A 62 -8.89 1.87 8.83
N ILE A 63 -7.70 2.34 8.50
CA ILE A 63 -7.46 3.20 7.34
C ILE A 63 -6.86 2.33 6.23
N VAL A 64 -7.54 2.28 5.09
CA VAL A 64 -7.06 1.57 3.89
C VAL A 64 -6.32 2.53 2.99
N ILE A 65 -5.09 2.17 2.61
CA ILE A 65 -4.22 3.03 1.82
C ILE A 65 -3.82 2.32 0.53
N CYS A 66 -4.09 2.99 -0.59
CA CYS A 66 -3.71 2.55 -1.92
C CYS A 66 -2.67 3.51 -2.50
N HIS A 67 -1.64 2.95 -3.12
CA HIS A 67 -0.60 3.73 -3.75
C HIS A 67 -1.01 4.33 -5.11
N GLY A 68 -0.29 5.38 -5.51
CA GLY A 68 -0.43 6.01 -6.82
C GLY A 68 -0.02 5.08 -7.95
N PHE A 69 -0.25 5.49 -9.20
CA PHE A 69 0.01 4.62 -10.37
C PHE A 69 1.42 4.04 -10.32
N SER A 70 2.45 4.88 -10.14
CA SER A 70 3.88 4.49 -10.18
C SER A 70 4.49 4.01 -8.88
N ASP A 71 3.71 3.85 -7.82
CA ASP A 71 4.24 3.53 -6.51
C ASP A 71 3.98 2.07 -6.13
N THR A 72 4.48 1.65 -4.97
CA THR A 72 4.12 0.40 -4.28
C THR A 72 3.63 0.72 -2.87
N LYS A 73 3.13 -0.27 -2.14
CA LYS A 73 2.74 -0.08 -0.73
C LYS A 73 3.89 0.49 0.12
N GLU A 74 5.12 0.00 -0.05
CA GLU A 74 6.30 0.41 0.73
C GLU A 74 6.70 1.87 0.46
N THR A 75 6.53 2.36 -0.78
CA THR A 75 6.91 3.74 -1.11
C THR A 75 6.08 4.80 -0.38
N LEU A 76 4.98 4.42 0.30
CA LEU A 76 4.11 5.31 1.07
C LEU A 76 4.34 5.25 2.59
N GLN A 77 5.38 4.57 3.07
CA GLN A 77 5.69 4.43 4.51
C GLN A 77 5.68 5.77 5.26
N TYR A 78 6.25 6.82 4.67
CA TYR A 78 6.30 8.16 5.24
C TYR A 78 4.90 8.76 5.52
N TYR A 79 3.89 8.33 4.76
CA TYR A 79 2.52 8.82 4.87
C TYR A 79 1.75 8.04 5.95
N TYR A 80 1.89 6.71 5.99
CA TYR A 80 1.01 5.89 6.84
C TYR A 80 1.59 5.52 8.20
N TYR A 81 2.91 5.49 8.38
CA TYR A 81 3.49 5.20 9.69
C TYR A 81 3.14 6.24 10.76
N PRO A 82 3.10 7.56 10.48
CA PRO A 82 2.63 8.54 11.45
C PRO A 82 1.20 8.24 11.94
N LEU A 83 0.30 7.80 11.05
CA LEU A 83 -1.07 7.42 11.40
C LEU A 83 -1.09 6.17 12.28
N ALA A 84 -0.28 5.16 11.95
CA ALA A 84 -0.13 3.96 12.78
C ALA A 84 0.40 4.30 14.19
N LEU A 85 1.37 5.21 14.29
CA LEU A 85 1.93 5.68 15.56
C LEU A 85 0.90 6.43 16.43
N GLN A 86 -0.09 7.08 15.82
CA GLN A 86 -1.22 7.71 16.50
C GLN A 86 -2.31 6.72 16.97
N GLY A 87 -2.14 5.42 16.65
CA GLY A 87 -3.02 4.34 17.09
C GLY A 87 -4.02 3.86 16.04
N TYR A 88 -4.02 4.39 14.81
CA TYR A 88 -4.85 3.84 13.74
C TYR A 88 -4.31 2.49 13.28
N VAL A 89 -5.22 1.57 12.92
CA VAL A 89 -4.81 0.36 12.19
C VAL A 89 -4.74 0.72 10.72
N ILE A 90 -3.63 0.40 10.06
CA ILE A 90 -3.44 0.67 8.64
C ILE A 90 -3.49 -0.64 7.88
N LEU A 91 -4.23 -0.67 6.78
CA LEU A 91 -4.13 -1.70 5.77
C LEU A 91 -3.62 -1.06 4.48
N VAL A 92 -2.36 -1.30 4.16
CA VAL A 92 -1.77 -0.84 2.90
C VAL A 92 -1.64 -2.02 1.95
N TYR A 93 -1.87 -1.82 0.65
CA TYR A 93 -1.82 -2.91 -0.32
C TYR A 93 -1.24 -2.49 -1.66
N ASP A 94 -0.62 -3.45 -2.34
CA ASP A 94 -0.23 -3.32 -3.73
C ASP A 94 -1.45 -3.51 -4.62
N ALA A 95 -1.79 -2.50 -5.41
CA ALA A 95 -2.84 -2.61 -6.41
C ALA A 95 -2.45 -3.65 -7.48
N ARG A 96 -3.45 -4.32 -8.07
CA ARG A 96 -3.21 -5.32 -9.12
C ARG A 96 -2.23 -4.84 -10.19
N GLY A 97 -1.35 -5.72 -10.64
CA GLY A 97 -0.35 -5.40 -11.65
C GLY A 97 0.81 -4.54 -11.14
N THR A 98 0.92 -4.33 -9.83
CA THR A 98 1.98 -3.55 -9.18
C THR A 98 2.58 -4.34 -8.01
N GLY A 99 3.83 -4.04 -7.65
CA GLY A 99 4.53 -4.66 -6.52
C GLY A 99 4.43 -6.18 -6.53
N GLU A 100 4.04 -6.74 -5.39
CA GLU A 100 3.84 -8.19 -5.23
C GLU A 100 2.48 -8.67 -5.78
N SER A 101 1.55 -7.75 -6.04
CA SER A 101 0.25 -8.02 -6.70
C SER A 101 0.34 -8.05 -8.23
N LYS A 102 1.55 -8.15 -8.80
CA LYS A 102 1.79 -8.07 -10.26
C LYS A 102 1.10 -9.17 -11.06
N LYS A 103 0.88 -10.35 -10.47
CA LYS A 103 0.23 -11.49 -11.14
C LYS A 103 -1.30 -11.35 -11.24
N SER A 104 -1.90 -10.43 -10.50
CA SER A 104 -3.36 -10.28 -10.37
C SER A 104 -4.00 -9.42 -11.48
N GLY A 105 -3.22 -9.00 -12.47
CA GLY A 105 -3.71 -8.29 -13.64
C GLY A 105 -2.73 -7.22 -14.14
N LYS A 106 -3.25 -6.25 -14.88
CA LYS A 106 -2.46 -5.11 -15.38
C LYS A 106 -2.74 -3.86 -14.55
N ARG A 107 -1.71 -3.03 -14.38
CA ARG A 107 -1.77 -1.78 -13.62
C ARG A 107 -2.82 -0.78 -14.16
N GLY A 108 -3.10 -0.83 -15.46
CA GLY A 108 -4.11 -0.02 -16.13
C GLY A 108 -5.56 -0.51 -15.99
N ASN A 109 -5.82 -1.61 -15.27
CA ASN A 109 -7.17 -2.14 -15.11
C ASN A 109 -7.96 -1.36 -14.03
N PHE A 110 -8.24 -0.07 -14.26
CA PHE A 110 -8.82 0.82 -13.26
C PHE A 110 -10.19 0.36 -12.71
N LEU A 111 -11.11 -0.07 -13.59
CA LEU A 111 -12.41 -0.59 -13.16
C LEU A 111 -12.25 -1.80 -12.23
N LYS A 112 -11.31 -2.69 -12.55
CA LYS A 112 -11.01 -3.85 -11.71
C LYS A 112 -10.35 -3.48 -10.39
N ARG A 113 -9.65 -2.34 -10.29
CA ARG A 113 -9.13 -1.83 -9.01
C ARG A 113 -10.24 -1.31 -8.10
N ILE A 114 -11.34 -0.80 -8.67
CA ILE A 114 -12.53 -0.43 -7.91
C ILE A 114 -13.21 -1.69 -7.38
N GLU A 115 -13.40 -2.71 -8.24
CA GLU A 115 -13.92 -4.02 -7.81
C GLU A 115 -13.05 -4.67 -6.72
N ASP A 116 -11.72 -4.60 -6.84
CA ASP A 116 -10.78 -5.08 -5.82
C ASP A 116 -11.02 -4.46 -4.44
N PHE A 117 -11.39 -3.19 -4.41
CA PHE A 117 -11.65 -2.49 -3.15
C PHE A 117 -12.83 -3.12 -2.40
N ASP A 118 -13.86 -3.60 -3.10
CA ASP A 118 -14.97 -4.33 -2.47
C ASP A 118 -14.49 -5.63 -1.82
N TYR A 119 -13.54 -6.34 -2.42
CA TYR A 119 -12.94 -7.53 -1.81
C TYR A 119 -12.13 -7.18 -0.56
N ILE A 120 -11.41 -6.06 -0.57
CA ILE A 120 -10.68 -5.56 0.60
C ILE A 120 -11.66 -5.24 1.74
N VAL A 121 -12.74 -4.51 1.45
CA VAL A 121 -13.77 -4.18 2.45
C VAL A 121 -14.43 -5.45 3.01
N LYS A 122 -14.74 -6.44 2.16
CA LYS A 122 -15.25 -7.73 2.61
C LYS A 122 -14.26 -8.46 3.52
N TRP A 123 -12.99 -8.50 3.12
CA TRP A 123 -11.93 -9.12 3.93
C TRP A 123 -11.81 -8.45 5.31
N ILE A 124 -11.84 -7.12 5.38
CA ILE A 124 -11.81 -6.38 6.65
C ILE A 124 -13.00 -6.78 7.53
N LYS A 125 -14.21 -6.82 6.97
CA LYS A 125 -15.42 -7.18 7.72
C LYS A 125 -15.42 -8.61 8.25
N SER A 126 -14.77 -9.53 7.55
CA SER A 126 -14.66 -10.94 7.96
C SER A 126 -13.56 -11.20 9.00
N ASN A 127 -12.63 -10.27 9.18
CA ASN A 127 -11.48 -10.40 10.10
C ASN A 127 -11.50 -9.36 11.23
N LYS A 128 -12.60 -8.61 11.39
CA LYS A 128 -12.85 -7.74 12.54
C LYS A 128 -13.46 -8.56 13.66
#